data_AF-A0A5E4QP37-F1
#
_entry.id   AF-A0A5E4QP37-F1
#
_cell.length_a   1.000
_cell.length_b   1.000
_cell.length_c   1.000
_cell.angle_alpha   90.00
_cell.angle_beta   90.00
_cell.angle_gamma   90.00
#
_symmetry.space_group_name_H-M   'P 1'
#
loop_
_entity.id
_entity.type
_entity.pdbx_description
1 polymer ?
#
loop_
_entity_poly.entity_id
_entity_poly.type
_entity_poly.pdbx_seq_one_letter_code
_entity_poly.pdbx_strand_id
1 'polypeptide(L)'
;MYYLLLVFIFITSGLCMSIVNPGPRFPPTKGEVWPKPQEEIKDTAFYKFNPSHFSVKVTGHNCTILAKAIERYSYIIKSKNGVRRSLEPRRKKKSAHRSSSYQGRLAGLDVELTAPCEEYPHFEMDESYNLNVSATSVLRSSSIWGAIRGLETFAQFGQGAYDQSIVYKKEDIESVVEYARNLGIRVIPEFDVPGHTRSWGNAFPSVLTECYSQGNVIGLGPMDPTKNITYKLLRDLFQEVQEWFPDKYFHIGGDEVELDCWRSNPELREYMNQNNLTVTDLHSMFMRQAIPLLANDSEVVVWQEVFDEGVPLSTDTLIQVWKGSWISEMVNVLTAGHRLIFSSTWYLDAMSSGWTDYYWADPRQMVYDVTYNQTLLNGIVGGEACMWGEMVDDRNVMSRVWPRASAVAERLWSANTIGRRSMYDSIPPEVYHRIEEHTCRMIRRGVEAQPPTGPGFCIP
;
A
#
# COMPACT_ATOMS: atom_id res chain seq x y z
N MET A 1 50.74 21.99 -10.76
CA MET A 1 49.80 22.53 -9.76
C MET A 1 48.60 21.60 -9.75
N TYR A 2 48.36 21.00 -8.59
CA TYR A 2 47.57 19.82 -8.22
C TYR A 2 46.29 19.48 -9.02
N TYR A 3 46.21 18.22 -9.49
CA TYR A 3 44.95 17.54 -9.82
C TYR A 3 44.26 17.14 -8.51
N LEU A 4 43.07 17.68 -8.24
CA LEU A 4 42.23 17.27 -7.12
C LEU A 4 41.42 16.04 -7.55
N LEU A 5 41.85 14.86 -7.09
CA LEU A 5 41.07 13.63 -7.18
C LEU A 5 40.04 13.65 -6.05
N LEU A 6 38.81 14.05 -6.35
CA LEU A 6 37.67 13.97 -5.42
C LEU A 6 37.16 12.52 -5.40
N VAL A 7 37.73 11.72 -4.50
CA VAL A 7 37.21 10.39 -4.15
C VAL A 7 35.99 10.61 -3.25
N PHE A 8 34.80 10.47 -3.82
CA PHE A 8 33.58 10.32 -3.02
C PHE A 8 33.58 8.92 -2.41
N ILE A 9 34.05 8.83 -1.16
CA ILE A 9 33.81 7.67 -0.31
C ILE A 9 32.36 7.76 0.15
N PHE A 10 31.46 7.09 -0.57
CA PHE A 10 30.16 6.77 -0.01
C PHE A 10 30.37 5.71 1.07
N ILE A 11 30.40 6.19 2.31
CA ILE A 11 30.29 5.35 3.50
C ILE A 11 28.92 4.67 3.41
N THR A 12 28.92 3.38 3.09
CA THR A 12 27.73 2.54 3.23
C THR A 12 27.38 2.50 4.72
N SER A 13 26.36 3.27 5.09
CA SER A 13 25.71 3.17 6.38
C SER A 13 25.31 1.71 6.63
N GLY A 14 25.63 1.22 7.83
CA GLY A 14 25.58 -0.18 8.19
C GLY A 14 24.29 -0.90 7.80
N LEU A 15 24.47 -2.18 7.46
CA LEU A 15 23.44 -3.21 7.33
C LEU A 15 22.55 -3.20 8.59
N CYS A 16 21.50 -2.41 8.54
CA CYS A 16 20.37 -2.56 9.42
C CYS A 16 19.56 -3.71 8.81
N MET A 17 19.47 -4.84 9.52
CA MET A 17 18.53 -5.91 9.17
C MET A 17 17.16 -5.27 9.00
N SER A 18 16.72 -5.12 7.76
CA SER A 18 15.47 -4.47 7.44
C SER A 18 14.41 -5.55 7.55
N ILE A 19 13.76 -5.67 8.70
CA ILE A 19 12.50 -6.40 8.75
C ILE A 19 11.58 -5.69 7.76
N VAL A 20 11.33 -6.30 6.60
CA VAL A 20 10.32 -5.84 5.65
C VAL A 20 9.00 -5.87 6.41
N ASN A 21 8.50 -4.68 6.73
CA ASN A 21 7.27 -4.49 7.47
C ASN A 21 6.25 -4.00 6.44
N PRO A 22 5.64 -4.90 5.63
CA PRO A 22 4.70 -4.48 4.60
C PRO A 22 3.51 -3.82 5.29
N GLY A 23 3.33 -2.54 4.98
CA GLY A 23 2.52 -1.61 5.74
C GLY A 23 3.24 -0.27 5.90
N PRO A 24 2.56 0.77 6.40
CA PRO A 24 3.20 2.07 6.56
C PRO A 24 4.42 1.96 7.46
N ARG A 25 5.56 2.51 7.01
CA ARG A 25 6.85 2.56 7.73
C ARG A 25 6.69 2.96 9.20
N PHE A 26 5.71 3.80 9.46
CA PHE A 26 5.23 4.16 10.79
C PHE A 26 3.78 3.69 10.91
N PRO A 27 3.51 2.55 11.56
CA PRO A 27 2.16 2.07 11.78
C PRO A 27 1.28 3.17 12.36
N PRO A 28 0.05 3.36 11.87
CA PRO A 28 -0.84 4.39 12.39
C PRO A 28 -1.03 4.16 13.89
N THR A 29 -0.89 5.23 14.65
CA THR A 29 -1.12 5.20 16.08
C THR A 29 -2.60 4.96 16.33
N LYS A 30 -2.93 4.15 17.34
CA LYS A 30 -4.32 3.77 17.62
C LYS A 30 -5.02 4.86 18.44
N GLY A 31 -5.43 5.93 17.75
CA GLY A 31 -6.18 7.03 18.33
C GLY A 31 -5.33 8.10 19.01
N GLU A 32 -4.09 8.31 18.55
CA GLU A 32 -3.35 9.52 18.94
C GLU A 32 -3.83 10.73 18.14
N VAL A 33 -3.62 11.91 18.71
CA VAL A 33 -4.17 13.17 18.23
C VAL A 33 -3.25 13.78 17.18
N TRP A 34 -3.85 14.30 16.10
CA TRP A 34 -3.23 15.15 15.10
C TRP A 34 -4.06 16.43 14.82
N PRO A 35 -3.46 17.63 14.83
CA PRO A 35 -2.08 17.94 15.23
C PRO A 35 -1.83 17.64 16.71
N LYS A 36 -0.56 17.35 17.06
CA LYS A 36 -0.19 17.09 18.46
C LYS A 36 -0.45 18.34 19.33
N PRO A 37 -1.15 18.22 20.48
CA PRO A 37 -1.31 19.33 21.42
C PRO A 37 0.04 19.85 21.93
N GLN A 38 0.09 21.12 22.35
CA GLN A 38 1.32 21.73 22.90
C GLN A 38 1.85 20.96 24.11
N GLU A 39 0.95 20.51 24.99
CA GLU A 39 1.25 19.67 26.14
C GLU A 39 0.30 18.47 26.16
N GLU A 40 0.85 17.26 26.36
CA GLU A 40 0.09 16.02 26.40
C GLU A 40 0.67 15.11 27.50
N ILE A 41 -0.15 14.77 28.49
CA ILE A 41 0.20 13.83 29.56
C ILE A 41 -0.61 12.55 29.34
N LYS A 42 0.06 11.47 28.96
CA LYS A 42 -0.58 10.16 28.71
C LYS A 42 -0.57 9.29 29.97
N ASP A 43 -1.62 8.50 30.13
CA ASP A 43 -1.70 7.42 31.12
C ASP A 43 -1.87 6.07 30.37
N THR A 44 -1.43 4.99 30.99
CA THR A 44 -1.69 3.61 30.56
C THR A 44 -3.12 3.14 30.85
N ALA A 45 -3.84 3.89 31.69
CA ALA A 45 -5.24 3.68 31.99
C ALA A 45 -6.15 3.83 30.75
N PHE A 46 -7.17 2.97 30.63
CA PHE A 46 -8.13 3.05 29.52
C PHE A 46 -9.59 2.91 29.97
N TYR A 47 -10.47 3.55 29.21
CA TYR A 47 -11.93 3.48 29.35
C TYR A 47 -12.55 2.76 28.17
N LYS A 48 -13.61 1.98 28.42
CA LYS A 48 -14.43 1.42 27.35
C LYS A 48 -15.42 2.46 26.86
N PHE A 49 -15.46 2.67 25.55
CA PHE A 49 -16.41 3.55 24.91
C PHE A 49 -17.64 2.78 24.42
N ASN A 50 -18.84 3.31 24.67
CA ASN A 50 -20.09 2.81 24.10
C ASN A 50 -20.88 4.00 23.53
N PRO A 51 -21.00 4.13 22.19
CA PRO A 51 -21.71 5.23 21.55
C PRO A 51 -23.14 5.46 22.06
N SER A 52 -23.85 4.38 22.43
CA SER A 52 -25.27 4.44 22.84
C SER A 52 -25.47 5.04 24.23
N HIS A 53 -24.42 5.07 25.06
CA HIS A 53 -24.47 5.59 26.44
C HIS A 53 -23.57 6.82 26.64
N PHE A 54 -23.02 7.36 25.56
CA PHE A 54 -22.17 8.54 25.59
C PHE A 54 -22.99 9.81 25.34
N SER A 55 -22.84 10.80 26.23
CA SER A 55 -23.51 12.10 26.12
C SER A 55 -22.52 13.26 26.13
N VAL A 56 -22.76 14.25 25.27
CA VAL A 56 -22.02 15.52 25.28
C VAL A 56 -22.92 16.59 25.88
N LYS A 57 -22.43 17.33 26.87
CA LYS A 57 -23.16 18.41 27.54
C LYS A 57 -22.39 19.71 27.41
N VAL A 58 -23.11 20.82 27.31
CA VAL A 58 -22.53 22.16 27.37
C VAL A 58 -22.75 22.74 28.75
N THR A 59 -21.69 23.31 29.32
CA THR A 59 -21.68 23.99 30.61
C THR A 59 -21.11 25.41 30.41
N GLY A 60 -21.59 26.38 31.19
CA GLY A 60 -21.21 27.80 31.01
C GLY A 60 -21.98 28.48 29.88
N HIS A 61 -21.28 29.24 29.04
CA HIS A 61 -21.87 29.96 27.90
C HIS A 61 -22.26 29.01 26.77
N ASN A 62 -23.27 29.40 26.01
CA ASN A 62 -23.74 28.66 24.85
C ASN A 62 -24.11 29.61 23.71
N CYS A 63 -23.95 29.14 22.48
CA CYS A 63 -24.31 29.86 21.27
C CYS A 63 -24.60 28.89 20.12
N THR A 64 -25.11 29.44 19.01
CA THR A 64 -25.45 28.66 17.82
C THR A 64 -24.25 27.95 17.20
N ILE A 65 -23.07 28.57 17.22
CA ILE A 65 -21.81 27.97 16.72
C ILE A 65 -21.47 26.73 17.55
N LEU A 66 -21.49 26.85 18.88
CA LEU A 66 -21.18 25.74 19.79
C LEU A 66 -22.20 24.61 19.63
N ALA A 67 -23.50 24.93 19.61
CA ALA A 67 -24.55 23.94 19.44
C ALA A 67 -24.37 23.10 18.15
N LYS A 68 -24.05 23.74 17.02
CA LYS A 68 -23.76 23.05 15.75
C LYS A 68 -22.48 22.22 15.81
N ALA A 69 -21.44 22.69 16.50
CA ALA A 69 -20.22 21.94 16.69
C ALA A 69 -20.48 20.66 17.51
N ILE A 70 -21.26 20.76 18.59
CA ILE A 70 -21.65 19.61 19.43
C ILE A 70 -22.44 18.58 18.63
N GLU A 71 -23.39 19.01 17.80
CA GLU A 71 -24.14 18.12 16.91
C GLU A 71 -23.21 17.36 15.95
N ARG A 72 -22.34 18.08 15.25
CA ARG A 72 -21.35 17.51 14.31
C ARG A 72 -20.43 16.50 15.00
N TYR A 73 -19.82 16.87 16.11
CA TYR A 73 -18.88 15.99 16.81
C TYR A 73 -19.57 14.83 17.52
N SER A 74 -20.80 15.01 18.00
CA SER A 74 -21.60 13.90 18.51
C SER A 74 -21.89 12.87 17.43
N TYR A 75 -22.16 13.30 16.19
CA TYR A 75 -22.29 12.40 15.05
C TYR A 75 -20.97 11.66 14.79
N ILE A 76 -19.85 12.37 14.62
CA ILE A 76 -18.52 11.79 14.34
C ILE A 76 -18.14 10.74 15.40
N ILE A 77 -18.25 11.10 16.69
CA ILE A 77 -17.88 10.24 17.82
C ILE A 77 -18.76 8.97 17.86
N LYS A 78 -20.05 9.09 17.51
CA LYS A 78 -20.97 7.95 17.49
C LYS A 78 -20.87 7.11 16.22
N SER A 79 -20.51 7.71 15.09
CA SER A 79 -20.39 7.04 13.78
C SER A 79 -19.07 6.31 13.58
N LYS A 80 -18.05 6.57 14.41
CA LYS A 80 -16.76 5.85 14.41
C LYS A 80 -16.87 4.33 14.58
N ASN A 81 -18.00 3.82 15.05
CA ASN A 81 -18.35 2.40 14.97
C ASN A 81 -19.41 2.23 13.88
N GLY A 82 -18.99 1.80 12.69
CA GLY A 82 -19.86 1.59 11.53
C GLY A 82 -21.19 0.94 11.93
N VAL A 83 -22.28 1.68 11.70
CA VAL A 83 -23.63 1.18 11.89
C VAL A 83 -23.90 0.11 10.84
N ARG A 84 -23.78 -1.16 11.23
CA ARG A 84 -24.71 -2.20 10.78
C ARG A 84 -25.18 -3.01 11.99
N ARG A 85 -26.47 -2.88 12.32
CA ARG A 85 -27.21 -3.83 13.14
C ARG A 85 -27.21 -5.17 12.41
N SER A 86 -26.25 -6.04 12.72
CA SER A 86 -26.42 -7.48 12.51
C SER A 86 -26.93 -8.09 13.82
N LEU A 87 -28.13 -8.65 13.77
CA LEU A 87 -28.71 -9.50 14.81
C LEU A 87 -27.98 -10.84 14.74
N GLU A 88 -26.99 -11.06 15.60
CA GLU A 88 -26.40 -12.39 15.79
C GLU A 88 -26.44 -12.89 17.24
N PRO A 89 -26.47 -14.23 17.45
CA PRO A 89 -26.87 -14.84 18.70
C PRO A 89 -25.77 -14.80 19.75
N ARG A 90 -26.19 -14.70 21.02
CA ARG A 90 -25.33 -14.69 22.22
C ARG A 90 -24.40 -15.92 22.28
N ARG A 91 -23.11 -15.73 21.94
CA ARG A 91 -22.03 -16.64 22.38
C ARG A 91 -21.71 -16.40 23.86
N LYS A 92 -21.53 -17.50 24.60
CA LYS A 92 -21.24 -17.54 26.05
C LYS A 92 -19.94 -16.79 26.37
N LYS A 93 -20.02 -15.85 27.32
CA LYS A 93 -18.89 -15.07 27.84
C LYS A 93 -17.89 -15.98 28.57
N LYS A 94 -16.65 -16.05 28.07
CA LYS A 94 -15.49 -16.43 28.90
C LYS A 94 -15.15 -15.26 29.83
N SER A 95 -14.83 -15.55 31.08
CA SER A 95 -14.51 -14.54 32.10
C SER A 95 -13.21 -13.80 31.72
N ALA A 96 -13.31 -12.49 31.51
CA ALA A 96 -12.17 -11.63 31.28
C ALA A 96 -11.39 -11.44 32.59
N HIS A 97 -10.10 -11.75 32.56
CA HIS A 97 -9.14 -11.20 33.53
C HIS A 97 -9.28 -9.67 33.55
N ARG A 98 -9.50 -9.09 34.75
CA ARG A 98 -9.50 -7.64 34.94
C ARG A 98 -8.06 -7.14 34.83
N SER A 99 -7.72 -6.50 33.70
CA SER A 99 -6.49 -5.72 33.59
C SER A 99 -6.48 -4.62 34.64
N SER A 100 -5.36 -4.41 35.33
CA SER A 100 -5.17 -3.36 36.34
C SER A 100 -5.29 -1.93 35.77
N SER A 101 -5.17 -1.78 34.45
CA SER A 101 -5.27 -0.50 33.73
C SER A 101 -6.70 -0.10 33.30
N TYR A 102 -7.71 -0.93 33.57
CA TYR A 102 -9.09 -0.65 33.17
C TYR A 102 -9.81 0.26 34.18
N GLN A 103 -10.17 1.49 33.79
CA GLN A 103 -10.81 2.49 34.67
C GLN A 103 -12.34 2.58 34.53
N GLY A 104 -12.97 1.75 33.71
CA GLY A 104 -14.43 1.71 33.57
C GLY A 104 -14.94 2.13 32.19
N ARG A 105 -16.06 2.86 32.14
CA ARG A 105 -16.68 3.30 30.88
C ARG A 105 -16.60 4.81 30.76
N LEU A 106 -16.34 5.28 29.54
CA LEU A 106 -16.43 6.69 29.19
C LEU A 106 -17.91 7.06 29.00
N ALA A 107 -18.45 7.85 29.92
CA ALA A 107 -19.87 8.17 30.03
C ALA A 107 -20.25 9.47 29.31
N GLY A 108 -19.34 10.45 29.23
CA GLY A 108 -19.66 11.70 28.56
C GLY A 108 -18.49 12.67 28.42
N LEU A 109 -18.78 13.78 27.75
CA LEU A 109 -17.92 14.95 27.61
C LEU A 109 -18.71 16.19 28.02
N ASP A 110 -18.23 16.89 29.04
CA ASP A 110 -18.73 18.20 29.44
C ASP A 110 -17.86 19.27 28.77
N VAL A 111 -18.48 20.13 27.97
CA VAL A 111 -17.83 21.23 27.24
C VAL A 111 -18.13 22.52 27.98
N GLU A 112 -17.13 23.09 28.63
CA GLU A 112 -17.21 24.30 29.44
C GLU A 112 -16.65 25.50 28.67
N LEU A 113 -17.54 26.38 28.25
CA LEU A 113 -17.18 27.66 27.62
C LEU A 113 -17.28 28.78 28.65
N THR A 114 -16.15 29.40 29.00
CA THR A 114 -16.10 30.35 30.13
C THR A 114 -16.30 31.82 29.77
N ALA A 115 -16.36 32.17 28.48
CA ALA A 115 -16.71 33.52 28.01
C ALA A 115 -17.80 33.48 26.92
N PRO A 116 -18.50 34.60 26.66
CA PRO A 116 -19.49 34.69 25.58
C PRO A 116 -18.87 34.36 24.22
N CYS A 117 -19.65 33.77 23.31
CA CYS A 117 -19.18 33.46 21.97
C CYS A 117 -18.93 34.72 21.15
N GLU A 118 -17.80 34.73 20.45
CA GLU A 118 -17.55 35.62 19.33
C GLU A 118 -18.37 35.19 18.10
N GLU A 119 -18.64 36.13 17.20
CA GLU A 119 -19.46 35.89 16.01
C GLU A 119 -18.62 35.48 14.79
N TYR A 120 -17.44 36.10 14.61
CA TYR A 120 -16.55 35.87 13.47
C TYR A 120 -15.11 35.64 13.93
N PRO A 121 -14.37 34.71 13.29
CA PRO A 121 -12.96 34.48 13.62
C PRO A 121 -12.11 35.67 13.18
N HIS A 122 -11.06 35.99 13.94
CA HIS A 122 -10.13 37.07 13.66
C HIS A 122 -8.69 36.68 13.99
N PHE A 123 -7.72 37.47 13.54
CA PHE A 123 -6.30 37.11 13.62
C PHE A 123 -5.81 36.89 15.07
N GLU A 124 -6.27 37.72 16.01
CA GLU A 124 -5.89 37.66 17.43
C GLU A 124 -6.82 36.78 18.28
N MET A 125 -7.62 35.90 17.67
CA MET A 125 -8.59 35.08 18.40
C MET A 125 -7.90 34.04 19.28
N ASP A 126 -8.49 33.74 20.45
CA ASP A 126 -7.96 32.72 21.36
C ASP A 126 -8.42 31.32 20.91
N GLU A 127 -7.47 30.45 20.55
CA GLU A 127 -7.72 29.05 20.17
C GLU A 127 -7.31 28.04 21.26
N SER A 128 -6.97 28.53 22.46
CA SER A 128 -6.51 27.68 23.57
C SER A 128 -7.63 26.85 24.19
N TYR A 129 -7.29 25.64 24.62
CA TYR A 129 -8.21 24.75 25.32
C TYR A 129 -7.46 23.83 26.28
N ASN A 130 -8.18 23.29 27.26
CA ASN A 130 -7.70 22.23 28.14
C ASN A 130 -8.68 21.05 28.08
N LEU A 131 -8.16 19.86 27.82
CA LEU A 131 -8.96 18.64 27.73
C LEU A 131 -8.47 17.61 28.74
N ASN A 132 -9.35 17.21 29.65
CA ASN A 132 -9.08 16.17 30.63
C ASN A 132 -9.97 14.94 30.35
N VAL A 133 -9.36 13.78 30.11
CA VAL A 133 -10.07 12.54 29.80
C VAL A 133 -10.27 11.71 31.06
N SER A 134 -11.54 11.49 31.42
CA SER A 134 -11.91 10.66 32.57
C SER A 134 -13.20 9.88 32.29
N ALA A 135 -13.83 9.26 33.29
CA ALA A 135 -15.15 8.66 33.11
C ALA A 135 -16.18 9.68 32.57
N THR A 136 -16.10 10.93 33.02
CA THR A 136 -16.76 12.09 32.39
C THR A 136 -15.68 13.09 32.03
N SER A 137 -15.33 13.15 30.76
CA SER A 137 -14.27 14.02 30.28
C SER A 137 -14.72 15.48 30.31
N VAL A 138 -13.78 16.40 30.50
CA VAL A 138 -14.05 17.84 30.55
C VAL A 138 -13.19 18.55 29.52
N LEU A 139 -13.82 19.31 28.65
CA LEU A 139 -13.19 20.23 27.71
C LEU A 139 -13.49 21.66 28.16
N ARG A 140 -12.47 22.42 28.57
CA ARG A 140 -12.60 23.82 28.98
C ARG A 140 -11.90 24.75 28.00
N SER A 141 -12.56 25.85 27.64
CA SER A 141 -11.94 26.94 26.86
C SER A 141 -12.59 28.28 27.19
N SER A 142 -11.78 29.36 27.11
CA SER A 142 -12.23 30.75 27.21
C SER A 142 -12.90 31.27 25.94
N SER A 143 -12.71 30.58 24.82
CA SER A 143 -13.18 31.04 23.51
C SER A 143 -13.90 29.92 22.76
N ILE A 144 -14.86 30.31 21.91
CA ILE A 144 -15.56 29.37 21.05
C ILE A 144 -14.62 28.66 20.07
N TRP A 145 -13.56 29.34 19.63
CA TRP A 145 -12.58 28.78 18.69
C TRP A 145 -11.78 27.66 19.34
N GLY A 146 -11.28 27.89 20.56
CA GLY A 146 -10.58 26.87 21.35
C GLY A 146 -11.47 25.66 21.69
N ALA A 147 -12.75 25.89 22.03
CA ALA A 147 -13.70 24.81 22.25
C ALA A 147 -13.88 23.91 21.01
N ILE A 148 -13.90 24.49 19.79
CA ILE A 148 -13.98 23.70 18.56
C ILE A 148 -12.69 22.88 18.35
N ARG A 149 -11.51 23.44 18.64
CA ARG A 149 -10.24 22.70 18.54
C ARG A 149 -10.20 21.52 19.51
N GLY A 150 -10.62 21.71 20.76
CA GLY A 150 -10.65 20.64 21.74
C GLY A 150 -11.70 19.54 21.44
N LEU A 151 -12.82 19.89 20.79
CA LEU A 151 -13.80 18.90 20.33
C LEU A 151 -13.23 17.98 19.24
N GLU A 152 -12.43 18.53 18.31
CA GLU A 152 -11.69 17.74 17.32
C GLU A 152 -10.72 16.78 18.01
N THR A 153 -9.88 17.30 18.91
CA THR A 153 -8.93 16.51 19.68
C THR A 153 -9.60 15.36 20.44
N PHE A 154 -10.73 15.63 21.11
CA PHE A 154 -11.48 14.58 21.81
C PHE A 154 -12.05 13.54 20.84
N ALA A 155 -12.57 13.97 19.70
CA ALA A 155 -13.16 13.08 18.71
C ALA A 155 -12.15 12.09 18.14
N GLN A 156 -10.86 12.41 18.13
CA GLN A 156 -9.79 11.55 17.61
C GLN A 156 -9.47 10.34 18.49
N PHE A 157 -9.75 10.40 19.80
CA PHE A 157 -9.51 9.27 20.71
C PHE A 157 -10.30 8.01 20.31
N GLY A 158 -9.61 6.87 20.24
CA GLY A 158 -10.21 5.56 19.99
C GLY A 158 -9.26 4.58 19.29
N GLN A 159 -9.26 3.32 19.70
CA GLN A 159 -8.44 2.28 19.08
C GLN A 159 -9.23 1.58 17.95
N GLY A 160 -8.84 1.83 16.70
CA GLY A 160 -9.24 1.02 15.54
C GLY A 160 -8.12 0.05 15.15
N ALA A 161 -8.45 -1.23 14.96
CA ALA A 161 -7.74 -2.06 13.98
C ALA A 161 -8.26 -1.69 12.57
N TYR A 162 -7.68 -2.19 11.48
CA TYR A 162 -8.13 -1.90 10.10
C TYR A 162 -9.62 -2.26 9.79
N ASP A 163 -10.42 -2.71 10.76
CA ASP A 163 -11.87 -2.99 10.70
C ASP A 163 -12.26 -4.22 9.87
N GLN A 164 -13.35 -4.88 10.28
CA GLN A 164 -13.93 -6.02 9.55
C GLN A 164 -14.55 -5.60 8.20
N SER A 165 -14.72 -4.29 7.98
CA SER A 165 -15.24 -3.73 6.73
C SER A 165 -14.21 -3.68 5.59
N ILE A 166 -12.91 -3.79 5.87
CA ILE A 166 -11.84 -3.73 4.85
C ILE A 166 -11.45 -5.15 4.43
N VAL A 167 -12.38 -5.84 3.77
CA VAL A 167 -12.21 -7.22 3.27
C VAL A 167 -12.86 -7.33 1.90
N TYR A 168 -12.15 -7.90 0.92
CA TYR A 168 -12.75 -8.37 -0.33
C TYR A 168 -13.29 -9.78 -0.13
N LYS A 169 -14.61 -9.94 -0.28
CA LYS A 169 -15.24 -11.27 -0.30
C LYS A 169 -15.20 -11.84 -1.72
N LYS A 170 -15.51 -13.13 -1.83
CA LYS A 170 -15.68 -13.80 -3.11
C LYS A 170 -16.66 -13.05 -4.02
N GLU A 171 -17.78 -12.59 -3.48
CA GLU A 171 -18.78 -11.86 -4.29
C GLU A 171 -18.27 -10.49 -4.76
N ASP A 172 -17.42 -9.83 -3.96
CA ASP A 172 -16.80 -8.56 -4.35
C ASP A 172 -15.82 -8.78 -5.51
N ILE A 173 -15.01 -9.86 -5.43
CA ILE A 173 -14.05 -10.24 -6.47
C ILE A 173 -14.77 -10.64 -7.77
N GLU A 174 -15.80 -11.49 -7.69
CA GLU A 174 -16.62 -11.87 -8.83
C GLU A 174 -17.27 -10.64 -9.50
N SER A 175 -17.73 -9.67 -8.70
CA SER A 175 -18.25 -8.41 -9.22
C SER A 175 -17.18 -7.58 -9.95
N VAL A 176 -15.95 -7.52 -9.43
CA VAL A 176 -14.83 -6.81 -10.10
C VAL A 176 -14.48 -7.49 -11.42
N VAL A 177 -14.35 -8.82 -11.41
CA VAL A 177 -14.05 -9.63 -12.59
C VAL A 177 -15.12 -9.45 -13.67
N GLU A 178 -16.40 -9.55 -13.30
CA GLU A 178 -17.50 -9.41 -14.25
C GLU A 178 -17.60 -7.98 -14.81
N TYR A 179 -17.38 -6.97 -13.97
CA TYR A 179 -17.34 -5.58 -14.42
C TYR A 179 -16.19 -5.33 -15.40
N ALA A 180 -14.98 -5.82 -15.09
CA ALA A 180 -13.82 -5.74 -15.96
C ALA A 180 -14.04 -6.48 -17.29
N ARG A 181 -14.65 -7.68 -17.24
CA ARG A 181 -15.00 -8.47 -18.43
C ARG A 181 -15.90 -7.73 -19.39
N ASN A 182 -16.91 -7.01 -18.88
CA ASN A 182 -17.83 -6.20 -19.69
C ASN A 182 -17.15 -4.97 -20.33
N LEU A 183 -15.94 -4.64 -19.91
CA LEU A 183 -15.08 -3.59 -20.49
C LEU A 183 -13.92 -4.15 -21.33
N GLY A 184 -13.81 -5.47 -21.48
CA GLY A 184 -12.68 -6.11 -22.16
C GLY A 184 -11.37 -6.02 -21.37
N ILE A 185 -11.44 -5.90 -20.05
CA ILE A 185 -10.29 -5.82 -19.14
C ILE A 185 -10.11 -7.17 -18.45
N ARG A 186 -8.87 -7.67 -18.44
CA ARG A 186 -8.47 -8.89 -17.71
C ARG A 186 -8.15 -8.54 -16.25
N VAL A 187 -8.46 -9.45 -15.33
CA VAL A 187 -8.10 -9.32 -13.91
C VAL A 187 -7.13 -10.44 -13.59
N ILE A 188 -5.85 -10.10 -13.45
CA ILE A 188 -4.77 -11.03 -13.11
C ILE A 188 -4.48 -10.85 -11.61
N PRO A 189 -4.73 -11.87 -10.76
CA PRO A 189 -4.42 -11.76 -9.35
C PRO A 189 -2.91 -11.89 -9.11
N GLU A 190 -2.42 -11.17 -8.10
CA GLU A 190 -1.09 -11.37 -7.53
C GLU A 190 -1.19 -11.83 -6.08
N PHE A 191 -0.57 -12.98 -5.78
CA PHE A 191 -0.36 -13.47 -4.43
C PHE A 191 1.13 -13.72 -4.23
N ASP A 192 1.83 -12.63 -3.91
CA ASP A 192 3.27 -12.60 -3.83
C ASP A 192 3.83 -13.39 -2.63
N VAL A 193 4.81 -14.25 -2.95
CA VAL A 193 5.52 -15.15 -2.05
C VAL A 193 6.96 -15.36 -2.53
N PRO A 194 7.93 -15.67 -1.65
CA PRO A 194 7.84 -15.78 -0.19
C PRO A 194 7.97 -14.43 0.52
N GLY A 195 8.35 -13.36 -0.19
CA GLY A 195 8.41 -11.99 0.28
C GLY A 195 7.04 -11.45 0.70
N HIS A 196 6.99 -10.22 1.21
CA HIS A 196 5.74 -9.46 1.45
C HIS A 196 4.57 -10.16 2.19
N THR A 197 4.84 -11.23 2.96
CA THR A 197 3.82 -12.13 3.53
C THR A 197 3.58 -11.95 5.02
N ARG A 198 4.06 -10.85 5.62
CA ARG A 198 3.94 -10.59 7.07
C ARG A 198 2.49 -10.70 7.59
N SER A 199 1.51 -10.24 6.81
CA SER A 199 0.09 -10.27 7.21
C SER A 199 -0.44 -11.69 7.38
N TRP A 200 0.10 -12.66 6.64
CA TRP A 200 -0.29 -14.07 6.65
C TRP A 200 0.13 -14.75 7.95
N GLY A 201 1.29 -14.34 8.49
CA GLY A 201 1.80 -14.78 9.79
C GLY A 201 0.89 -14.43 10.98
N ASN A 202 -0.08 -13.53 10.82
CA ASN A 202 -1.07 -13.28 11.89
C ASN A 202 -2.02 -14.48 12.08
N ALA A 203 -2.36 -15.19 10.99
CA ALA A 203 -3.23 -16.36 11.02
C ALA A 203 -2.41 -17.67 11.06
N PHE A 204 -1.27 -17.69 10.36
CA PHE A 204 -0.40 -18.87 10.24
C PHE A 204 1.05 -18.54 10.63
N PRO A 205 1.35 -18.23 11.91
CA PRO A 205 2.71 -17.82 12.31
C PRO A 205 3.80 -18.82 11.91
N SER A 206 3.49 -20.12 11.89
CA SER A 206 4.42 -21.20 11.60
C SER A 206 4.90 -21.29 10.15
N VAL A 207 4.33 -20.49 9.23
CA VAL A 207 4.77 -20.45 7.82
C VAL A 207 5.82 -19.38 7.59
N LEU A 208 6.05 -18.45 8.53
CA LEU A 208 7.06 -17.41 8.42
C LEU A 208 8.32 -17.76 9.23
N THR A 209 9.47 -17.33 8.74
CA THR A 209 10.76 -17.56 9.40
C THR A 209 10.97 -16.59 10.56
N GLU A 210 11.36 -17.10 11.73
CA GLU A 210 11.88 -16.25 12.82
C GLU A 210 13.25 -15.66 12.45
N CYS A 211 13.37 -14.33 12.50
CA CYS A 211 14.63 -13.62 12.29
C CYS A 211 15.35 -13.41 13.63
N TYR A 212 16.67 -13.55 13.64
CA TYR A 212 17.51 -13.48 14.84
C TYR A 212 18.50 -12.32 14.77
N SER A 213 18.70 -11.64 15.91
CA SER A 213 19.82 -10.72 16.11
C SER A 213 20.43 -10.95 17.49
N GLN A 214 21.75 -11.12 17.54
CA GLN A 214 22.49 -11.40 18.78
C GLN A 214 21.90 -12.57 19.59
N GLY A 215 21.41 -13.60 18.89
CA GLY A 215 20.80 -14.79 19.50
C GLY A 215 19.33 -14.62 19.95
N ASN A 216 18.73 -13.45 19.79
CA ASN A 216 17.33 -13.20 20.15
C ASN A 216 16.45 -13.07 18.91
N VAL A 217 15.21 -13.57 18.98
CA VAL A 217 14.21 -13.36 17.93
C VAL A 217 13.81 -11.89 17.90
N ILE A 218 13.96 -11.25 16.74
CA ILE A 218 13.61 -9.84 16.52
C ILE A 218 12.32 -9.66 15.73
N GLY A 219 11.82 -10.71 15.09
CA GLY A 219 10.62 -10.66 14.26
C GLY A 219 10.43 -11.92 13.43
N LEU A 220 9.47 -11.84 12.50
CA LEU A 220 9.23 -12.84 11.46
C LEU A 220 9.51 -12.18 10.11
N GLY A 221 10.19 -12.89 9.22
CA GLY A 221 10.54 -12.44 7.88
C GLY A 221 9.76 -13.21 6.81
N PRO A 222 10.39 -13.51 5.66
CA PRO A 222 9.75 -14.23 4.56
C PRO A 222 9.28 -15.63 4.97
N MET A 223 8.43 -16.22 4.14
CA MET A 223 7.97 -17.59 4.35
C MET A 223 9.14 -18.58 4.52
N ASP A 224 8.99 -19.58 5.38
CA ASP A 224 10.00 -20.60 5.63
C ASP A 224 9.98 -21.65 4.50
N PRO A 225 11.06 -21.77 3.70
CA PRO A 225 11.12 -22.66 2.54
C PRO A 225 11.37 -24.13 2.91
N THR A 226 11.56 -24.45 4.18
CA THR A 226 11.85 -25.82 4.65
C THR A 226 10.64 -26.52 5.27
N LYS A 227 9.53 -25.80 5.46
CA LYS A 227 8.36 -26.32 6.17
C LYS A 227 7.27 -26.77 5.20
N ASN A 228 6.90 -28.04 5.27
CA ASN A 228 5.79 -28.60 4.48
C ASN A 228 4.44 -27.89 4.71
N ILE A 229 4.24 -27.30 5.89
CA ILE A 229 3.01 -26.54 6.18
C ILE A 229 2.89 -25.28 5.32
N THR A 230 4.02 -24.67 4.93
CA THR A 230 4.07 -23.53 4.01
C THR A 230 3.49 -23.92 2.65
N TYR A 231 4.01 -24.96 2.02
CA TYR A 231 3.53 -25.43 0.72
C TYR A 231 2.11 -25.98 0.75
N LYS A 232 1.68 -26.56 1.89
CA LYS A 232 0.28 -26.95 2.08
C LYS A 232 -0.63 -25.72 2.04
N LEU A 233 -0.29 -24.67 2.78
CA LEU A 233 -1.05 -23.41 2.78
C LEU A 233 -1.11 -22.80 1.37
N LEU A 234 0.02 -22.71 0.68
CA LEU A 234 0.08 -22.17 -0.68
C LEU A 234 -0.78 -22.94 -1.66
N ARG A 235 -0.69 -24.28 -1.67
CA ARG A 235 -1.52 -25.11 -2.54
C ARG A 235 -3.01 -24.90 -2.27
N ASP A 236 -3.41 -24.99 -1.00
CA ASP A 236 -4.82 -24.90 -0.62
C ASP A 236 -5.38 -23.50 -0.98
N LEU A 237 -4.59 -22.43 -0.75
CA LEU A 237 -4.97 -21.05 -1.11
C LEU A 237 -5.00 -20.81 -2.62
N PHE A 238 -3.93 -21.15 -3.34
CA PHE A 238 -3.84 -20.92 -4.78
C PHE A 238 -4.97 -21.64 -5.51
N GLN A 239 -5.28 -22.88 -5.12
CA GLN A 239 -6.40 -23.62 -5.70
C GLN A 239 -7.74 -22.92 -5.45
N GLU A 240 -8.01 -22.46 -4.22
CA GLU A 240 -9.25 -21.75 -3.89
C GLU A 240 -9.38 -20.42 -4.65
N VAL A 241 -8.32 -19.62 -4.68
CA VAL A 241 -8.34 -18.27 -5.26
C VAL A 241 -8.44 -18.33 -6.79
N GLN A 242 -7.75 -19.26 -7.46
CA GLN A 242 -7.83 -19.39 -8.92
C GLN A 242 -9.25 -19.71 -9.40
N GLU A 243 -10.12 -20.30 -8.56
CA GLU A 243 -11.54 -20.47 -8.91
C GLU A 243 -12.28 -19.12 -9.05
N TRP A 244 -11.78 -18.05 -8.45
CA TRP A 244 -12.42 -16.73 -8.43
C TRP A 244 -11.93 -15.83 -9.58
N PHE A 245 -10.77 -16.15 -10.16
CA PHE A 245 -10.15 -15.39 -11.24
C PHE A 245 -10.08 -16.25 -12.51
N PRO A 246 -10.92 -15.99 -13.52
CA PRO A 246 -11.00 -16.81 -14.73
C PRO A 246 -9.82 -16.60 -15.71
N ASP A 247 -8.91 -15.66 -15.42
CA ASP A 247 -7.74 -15.44 -16.26
C ASP A 247 -6.75 -16.59 -16.09
N LYS A 248 -6.08 -16.97 -17.18
CA LYS A 248 -5.07 -18.04 -17.13
C LYS A 248 -3.81 -17.62 -16.41
N TYR A 249 -3.49 -16.33 -16.42
CA TYR A 249 -2.29 -15.85 -15.78
C TYR A 249 -2.51 -15.66 -14.28
N PHE A 250 -1.54 -16.12 -13.50
CA PHE A 250 -1.48 -15.91 -12.06
C PHE A 250 -0.10 -15.33 -11.71
N HIS A 251 -0.07 -14.16 -11.08
CA HIS A 251 1.17 -13.54 -10.64
C HIS A 251 1.54 -14.09 -9.26
N ILE A 252 2.68 -14.77 -9.15
CA ILE A 252 3.14 -15.36 -7.89
C ILE A 252 4.19 -14.48 -7.18
N GLY A 253 4.53 -13.35 -7.79
CA GLY A 253 5.45 -12.37 -7.23
C GLY A 253 6.90 -12.87 -7.27
N GLY A 254 7.54 -12.95 -6.11
CA GLY A 254 8.91 -13.40 -5.92
C GLY A 254 9.93 -12.27 -5.83
N ASP A 255 9.50 -11.05 -5.54
CA ASP A 255 10.37 -9.88 -5.40
C ASP A 255 10.88 -9.67 -3.96
N GLU A 256 11.96 -8.89 -3.84
CA GLU A 256 12.47 -8.30 -2.60
C GLU A 256 12.54 -9.23 -1.36
N VAL A 257 12.87 -10.50 -1.57
CA VAL A 257 12.97 -11.47 -0.46
C VAL A 257 14.10 -11.08 0.48
N GLU A 258 13.77 -10.82 1.75
CA GLU A 258 14.74 -10.44 2.79
C GLU A 258 15.60 -11.63 3.24
N LEU A 259 16.69 -11.86 2.50
CA LEU A 259 17.60 -12.99 2.70
C LEU A 259 18.36 -12.92 4.04
N ASP A 260 18.55 -11.74 4.65
CA ASP A 260 19.26 -11.66 5.94
C ASP A 260 18.48 -12.32 7.07
N CYS A 261 17.15 -12.27 7.03
CA CYS A 261 16.32 -13.01 7.98
C CYS A 261 16.60 -14.51 7.89
N TRP A 262 16.64 -15.07 6.68
CA TRP A 262 16.97 -16.49 6.48
C TRP A 262 18.39 -16.83 6.92
N ARG A 263 19.39 -15.98 6.63
CA ARG A 263 20.77 -16.16 7.12
C ARG A 263 20.88 -16.17 8.64
N SER A 264 20.03 -15.40 9.31
CA SER A 264 20.03 -15.28 10.77
C SER A 264 19.45 -16.50 11.48
N ASN A 265 18.54 -17.23 10.82
CA ASN A 265 17.81 -18.34 11.43
C ASN A 265 18.69 -19.60 11.59
N PRO A 266 18.84 -20.15 12.82
CA PRO A 266 19.69 -21.32 13.04
C PRO A 266 19.25 -22.59 12.29
N GLU A 267 17.94 -22.84 12.16
CA GLU A 267 17.41 -24.03 11.47
C GLU A 267 17.68 -23.95 9.96
N LEU A 268 17.44 -22.78 9.34
CA LEU A 268 17.73 -22.57 7.92
C LEU A 268 19.22 -22.63 7.61
N ARG A 269 20.07 -22.09 8.51
CA ARG A 269 21.52 -22.20 8.36
C ARG A 269 21.99 -23.65 8.41
N GLU A 270 21.45 -24.44 9.34
CA GLU A 270 21.75 -25.87 9.40
C GLU A 270 21.26 -26.60 8.15
N TYR A 271 20.05 -26.30 7.68
CA TYR A 271 19.51 -26.87 6.44
C TYR A 271 20.38 -26.53 5.22
N MET A 272 20.82 -25.28 5.08
CA MET A 272 21.74 -24.84 4.03
C MET A 272 23.07 -25.59 4.08
N ASN A 273 23.66 -25.74 5.27
CA ASN A 273 24.92 -26.47 5.45
C ASN A 273 24.78 -27.95 5.08
N GLN A 274 23.70 -28.60 5.51
CA GLN A 274 23.45 -30.02 5.24
C GLN A 274 23.23 -30.31 3.75
N ASN A 275 22.62 -29.37 3.03
CA ASN A 275 22.27 -29.53 1.61
C ASN A 275 23.24 -28.81 0.66
N ASN A 276 24.30 -28.19 1.18
CA ASN A 276 25.27 -27.39 0.42
C ASN A 276 24.60 -26.30 -0.44
N LEU A 277 23.67 -25.56 0.17
CA LEU A 277 22.89 -24.49 -0.47
C LEU A 277 23.35 -23.11 0.01
N THR A 278 23.31 -22.13 -0.87
CA THR A 278 23.35 -20.71 -0.51
C THR A 278 21.95 -20.21 -0.12
N VAL A 279 21.86 -19.01 0.45
CA VAL A 279 20.56 -18.41 0.76
C VAL A 279 19.75 -18.05 -0.49
N THR A 280 20.42 -17.73 -1.60
CA THR A 280 19.77 -17.53 -2.90
C THR A 280 19.24 -18.85 -3.45
N ASP A 281 19.96 -19.96 -3.23
CA ASP A 281 19.44 -21.30 -3.56
C ASP A 281 18.18 -21.64 -2.75
N LEU A 282 18.02 -21.12 -1.53
CA LEU A 282 16.76 -21.28 -0.78
C LEU A 282 15.59 -20.57 -1.44
N HIS A 283 15.79 -19.35 -1.96
CA HIS A 283 14.72 -18.62 -2.67
C HIS A 283 14.37 -19.36 -3.96
N SER A 284 15.40 -19.74 -4.74
CA SER A 284 15.21 -20.54 -5.94
C SER A 284 14.53 -21.89 -5.67
N MET A 285 14.86 -22.56 -4.56
CA MET A 285 14.20 -23.77 -4.10
C MET A 285 12.73 -23.52 -3.74
N PHE A 286 12.43 -22.40 -3.07
CA PHE A 286 11.07 -22.03 -2.73
C PHE A 286 10.21 -21.85 -3.98
N MET A 287 10.67 -21.06 -4.94
CA MET A 287 9.93 -20.80 -6.18
C MET A 287 9.73 -22.07 -7.00
N ARG A 288 10.76 -22.94 -7.08
CA ARG A 288 10.66 -24.27 -7.70
C ARG A 288 9.57 -25.15 -7.10
N GLN A 289 9.31 -25.02 -5.80
CA GLN A 289 8.27 -25.78 -5.12
C GLN A 289 6.90 -25.10 -5.16
N ALA A 290 6.85 -23.76 -5.17
CA ALA A 290 5.61 -22.98 -5.15
C ALA A 290 4.93 -22.92 -6.52
N ILE A 291 5.69 -22.72 -7.61
CA ILE A 291 5.15 -22.59 -8.97
C ILE A 291 4.29 -23.81 -9.38
N PRO A 292 4.73 -25.07 -9.16
CA PRO A 292 3.92 -26.25 -9.51
C PRO A 292 2.67 -26.46 -8.66
N LEU A 293 2.41 -25.63 -7.63
CA LEU A 293 1.20 -25.72 -6.80
C LEU A 293 0.00 -24.98 -7.43
N LEU A 294 0.24 -24.18 -8.45
CA LEU A 294 -0.81 -23.54 -9.26
C LEU A 294 -1.63 -24.60 -10.00
N ALA A 295 -2.79 -24.21 -10.53
CA ALA A 295 -3.61 -25.13 -11.31
C ALA A 295 -2.87 -25.52 -12.60
N ASN A 296 -3.13 -26.74 -13.12
CA ASN A 296 -2.36 -27.31 -14.23
C ASN A 296 -2.43 -26.49 -15.53
N ASP A 297 -3.48 -25.69 -15.72
CA ASP A 297 -3.72 -24.85 -16.88
C ASP A 297 -3.36 -23.37 -16.68
N SER A 298 -2.78 -23.03 -15.53
CA SER A 298 -2.35 -21.67 -15.21
C SER A 298 -1.01 -21.33 -15.87
N GLU A 299 -0.93 -20.13 -16.44
CA GLU A 299 0.30 -19.50 -16.89
C GLU A 299 0.84 -18.59 -15.77
N VAL A 300 2.16 -18.53 -15.61
CA VAL A 300 2.78 -17.88 -14.46
C VAL A 300 3.36 -16.53 -14.85
N VAL A 301 3.16 -15.53 -14.00
CA VAL A 301 3.90 -14.27 -14.04
C VAL A 301 4.74 -14.16 -12.77
N VAL A 302 6.00 -13.75 -12.92
CA VAL A 302 6.95 -13.54 -11.82
C VAL A 302 7.65 -12.20 -11.97
N TRP A 303 8.06 -11.62 -10.85
CA TRP A 303 9.03 -10.51 -10.88
C TRP A 303 10.41 -11.02 -11.32
N GLN A 304 11.23 -10.10 -11.84
CA GLN A 304 12.52 -10.42 -12.46
C GLN A 304 13.49 -11.20 -11.56
N GLU A 305 13.44 -11.03 -10.23
CA GLU A 305 14.32 -11.73 -9.29
C GLU A 305 14.31 -13.25 -9.48
N VAL A 306 13.13 -13.82 -9.74
CA VAL A 306 12.96 -15.26 -9.95
C VAL A 306 13.78 -15.73 -11.17
N PHE A 307 13.85 -14.91 -12.22
CA PHE A 307 14.69 -15.15 -13.39
C PHE A 307 16.18 -14.89 -13.08
N ASP A 308 16.49 -13.78 -12.43
CA ASP A 308 17.86 -13.35 -12.07
C ASP A 308 18.59 -14.43 -11.24
N GLU A 309 17.84 -15.16 -10.41
CA GLU A 309 18.36 -16.22 -9.54
C GLU A 309 18.42 -17.61 -10.20
N GLY A 310 18.12 -17.71 -11.49
CA GLY A 310 18.24 -18.96 -12.24
C GLY A 310 17.23 -20.04 -11.83
N VAL A 311 16.04 -19.65 -11.37
CA VAL A 311 14.93 -20.60 -11.20
C VAL A 311 14.62 -21.23 -12.56
N PRO A 312 14.48 -22.56 -12.66
CA PRO A 312 14.07 -23.19 -13.90
C PRO A 312 12.61 -22.84 -14.19
N LEU A 313 12.41 -21.90 -15.11
CA LEU A 313 11.10 -21.44 -15.55
C LEU A 313 10.73 -22.06 -16.89
N SER A 314 9.44 -22.30 -17.11
CA SER A 314 8.95 -22.68 -18.44
C SER A 314 9.08 -21.50 -19.39
N THR A 315 9.23 -21.77 -20.69
CA THR A 315 9.27 -20.71 -21.72
C THR A 315 7.96 -19.89 -21.78
N ASP A 316 6.86 -20.47 -21.28
CA ASP A 316 5.55 -19.81 -21.22
C ASP A 316 5.45 -18.80 -20.07
N THR A 317 6.32 -18.90 -19.05
CA THR A 317 6.39 -17.98 -17.91
C THR A 317 6.69 -16.55 -18.40
N LEU A 318 5.89 -15.58 -17.96
CA LEU A 318 6.12 -14.17 -18.19
C LEU A 318 6.98 -13.58 -17.08
N ILE A 319 8.03 -12.85 -17.48
CA ILE A 319 8.91 -12.15 -16.54
C ILE A 319 8.54 -10.67 -16.53
N GLN A 320 8.24 -10.11 -15.37
CA GLN A 320 7.96 -8.69 -15.22
C GLN A 320 9.23 -7.94 -14.80
N VAL A 321 9.75 -7.12 -15.72
CA VAL A 321 10.96 -6.32 -15.52
C VAL A 321 10.59 -5.00 -14.88
N TRP A 322 11.13 -4.75 -13.68
CA TRP A 322 10.69 -3.65 -12.82
C TRP A 322 11.83 -2.84 -12.18
N LYS A 323 13.04 -3.39 -12.13
CA LYS A 323 14.19 -2.74 -11.48
C LYS A 323 14.99 -1.88 -12.47
N GLY A 324 16.05 -1.28 -11.93
CA GLY A 324 17.10 -0.61 -12.70
C GLY A 324 17.81 -1.52 -13.70
N SER A 325 18.65 -0.95 -14.57
CA SER A 325 19.34 -1.70 -15.64
C SER A 325 18.38 -2.46 -16.57
N TRP A 326 17.15 -1.95 -16.70
CA TRP A 326 16.04 -2.62 -17.37
C TRP A 326 16.31 -2.98 -18.84
N ILE A 327 17.13 -2.20 -19.56
CA ILE A 327 17.47 -2.52 -20.96
C ILE A 327 18.27 -3.82 -21.05
N SER A 328 19.34 -3.96 -20.25
CA SER A 328 20.12 -5.20 -20.22
C SER A 328 19.29 -6.36 -19.72
N GLU A 329 18.41 -6.12 -18.74
CA GLU A 329 17.55 -7.17 -18.18
C GLU A 329 16.55 -7.69 -19.21
N MET A 330 15.85 -6.79 -19.91
CA MET A 330 14.98 -7.19 -21.01
C MET A 330 15.74 -7.98 -22.08
N VAL A 331 16.97 -7.58 -22.44
CA VAL A 331 17.78 -8.33 -23.40
C VAL A 331 18.13 -9.73 -22.88
N ASN A 332 18.49 -9.88 -21.60
CA ASN A 332 18.79 -11.18 -20.98
C ASN A 332 17.57 -12.12 -21.01
N VAL A 333 16.41 -11.62 -20.56
CA VAL A 333 15.14 -12.37 -20.55
C VAL A 333 14.76 -12.84 -21.96
N LEU A 334 14.82 -11.94 -22.95
CA LEU A 334 14.47 -12.26 -24.33
C LEU A 334 15.48 -13.24 -24.97
N THR A 335 16.77 -13.10 -24.66
CA THR A 335 17.82 -13.99 -25.17
C THR A 335 17.72 -15.39 -24.56
N ALA A 336 17.24 -15.49 -23.33
CA ALA A 336 16.92 -16.77 -22.69
C ALA A 336 15.64 -17.43 -23.24
N GLY A 337 14.91 -16.77 -24.15
CA GLY A 337 13.71 -17.32 -24.79
C GLY A 337 12.41 -17.10 -24.02
N HIS A 338 12.43 -16.29 -22.96
CA HIS A 338 11.24 -15.92 -22.21
C HIS A 338 10.56 -14.69 -22.82
N ARG A 339 9.27 -14.54 -22.49
CA ARG A 339 8.48 -13.34 -22.79
C ARG A 339 8.45 -12.43 -21.57
N LEU A 340 8.26 -11.12 -21.78
CA LEU A 340 8.29 -10.15 -20.70
C LEU A 340 7.22 -9.06 -20.77
N ILE A 341 6.89 -8.55 -19.59
CA ILE A 341 6.10 -7.34 -19.33
C ILE A 341 7.04 -6.29 -18.75
N PHE A 342 7.01 -5.07 -19.29
CA PHE A 342 7.85 -3.97 -18.82
C PHE A 342 7.11 -3.05 -17.83
N SER A 343 7.73 -2.69 -16.72
CA SER A 343 7.17 -1.74 -15.74
C SER A 343 8.19 -0.76 -15.14
N SER A 344 9.50 -0.96 -15.34
CA SER A 344 10.57 -0.27 -14.59
C SER A 344 10.52 1.26 -14.56
N THR A 345 10.02 1.91 -15.61
CA THR A 345 9.94 3.38 -15.66
C THR A 345 8.53 3.92 -15.42
N TRP A 346 7.55 3.04 -15.14
CA TRP A 346 6.13 3.37 -15.04
C TRP A 346 5.59 3.21 -13.62
N TYR A 347 6.39 3.60 -12.63
CA TYR A 347 6.04 3.63 -11.21
C TYR A 347 5.24 4.89 -10.89
N LEU A 348 3.92 4.80 -10.95
CA LEU A 348 3.03 5.93 -10.74
C LEU A 348 3.03 6.40 -9.27
N ASP A 349 3.33 5.54 -8.31
CA ASP A 349 3.49 5.91 -6.89
C ASP A 349 4.66 6.89 -6.66
N ALA A 350 5.68 6.87 -7.54
CA ALA A 350 6.79 7.80 -7.49
C ALA A 350 6.33 9.24 -7.74
N MET A 351 6.35 10.06 -6.68
CA MET A 351 5.86 11.45 -6.75
C MET A 351 6.78 12.40 -7.53
N SER A 352 8.03 12.01 -7.77
CA SER A 352 8.99 12.82 -8.54
C SER A 352 8.78 12.77 -10.05
N SER A 353 7.95 11.84 -10.54
CA SER A 353 7.80 11.56 -11.96
C SER A 353 6.44 12.01 -12.51
N GLY A 354 6.49 12.77 -13.59
CA GLY A 354 5.35 13.26 -14.34
C GLY A 354 4.97 12.34 -15.50
N TRP A 355 3.83 12.61 -16.14
CA TRP A 355 3.39 11.83 -17.31
C TRP A 355 4.39 11.90 -18.47
N THR A 356 5.15 12.98 -18.58
CA THR A 356 6.21 13.15 -19.60
C THR A 356 7.34 12.14 -19.42
N ASP A 357 7.68 11.82 -18.16
CA ASP A 357 8.70 10.81 -17.82
C ASP A 357 8.22 9.40 -18.14
N TYR A 358 6.91 9.18 -18.19
CA TYR A 358 6.35 7.89 -18.59
C TYR A 358 6.19 7.76 -20.10
N TYR A 359 5.90 8.88 -20.77
CA TYR A 359 5.60 8.92 -22.20
C TYR A 359 6.81 8.65 -23.10
N TRP A 360 8.05 8.84 -22.62
CA TRP A 360 9.24 8.58 -23.44
C TRP A 360 9.53 7.09 -23.59
N ALA A 361 9.18 6.28 -22.59
CA ALA A 361 9.59 4.88 -22.55
C ALA A 361 8.82 4.04 -23.58
N ASP A 362 9.57 3.41 -24.48
CA ASP A 362 9.08 2.40 -25.42
C ASP A 362 9.99 1.17 -25.29
N PRO A 363 9.55 0.09 -24.62
CA PRO A 363 10.39 -1.08 -24.37
C PRO A 363 10.90 -1.75 -25.65
N ARG A 364 10.15 -1.68 -26.75
CA ARG A 364 10.59 -2.27 -28.02
C ARG A 364 11.70 -1.44 -28.65
N GLN A 365 11.57 -0.11 -28.64
CA GLN A 365 12.62 0.78 -29.13
C GLN A 365 13.90 0.66 -28.29
N MET A 366 13.76 0.66 -26.95
CA MET A 366 14.90 0.54 -26.03
C MET A 366 15.72 -0.74 -26.26
N VAL A 367 15.05 -1.88 -26.46
CA VAL A 367 15.74 -3.15 -26.77
C VAL A 367 16.35 -3.11 -28.18
N TYR A 368 15.63 -2.57 -29.16
CA TYR A 368 16.13 -2.50 -30.54
C TYR A 368 17.37 -1.64 -30.67
N ASP A 369 17.43 -0.49 -29.98
CA ASP A 369 18.56 0.45 -30.06
C ASP A 369 19.90 -0.17 -29.62
N VAL A 370 19.85 -1.20 -28.76
CA VAL A 370 21.03 -1.91 -28.28
C VAL A 370 21.31 -3.18 -29.08
N THR A 371 20.27 -3.89 -29.54
CA THR A 371 20.42 -5.22 -30.13
C THR A 371 20.38 -5.23 -31.66
N TYR A 372 19.75 -4.24 -32.29
CA TYR A 372 19.36 -4.21 -33.70
C TYR A 372 18.60 -5.47 -34.17
N ASN A 373 17.99 -6.23 -33.24
CA ASN A 373 17.35 -7.51 -33.51
C ASN A 373 15.83 -7.40 -33.39
N GLN A 374 15.16 -7.37 -34.54
CA GLN A 374 13.71 -7.23 -34.60
C GLN A 374 12.96 -8.48 -34.10
N THR A 375 13.58 -9.66 -34.16
CA THR A 375 12.95 -10.92 -33.72
C THR A 375 12.78 -10.97 -32.20
N LEU A 376 13.73 -10.42 -31.44
CA LEU A 376 13.63 -10.36 -29.97
C LEU A 376 12.42 -9.57 -29.50
N LEU A 377 12.00 -8.56 -30.27
CA LEU A 377 10.91 -7.67 -29.88
C LEU A 377 9.55 -8.39 -29.77
N ASN A 378 9.40 -9.54 -30.42
CA ASN A 378 8.18 -10.36 -30.31
C ASN A 378 7.98 -10.95 -28.90
N GLY A 379 9.05 -11.07 -28.10
CA GLY A 379 8.96 -11.52 -26.71
C GLY A 379 8.49 -10.43 -25.75
N ILE A 380 8.43 -9.16 -26.18
CA ILE A 380 7.92 -8.05 -25.37
C ILE A 380 6.40 -7.97 -25.56
N VAL A 381 5.65 -8.61 -24.66
CA VAL A 381 4.18 -8.75 -24.79
C VAL A 381 3.43 -7.47 -24.42
N GLY A 382 4.05 -6.57 -23.66
CA GLY A 382 3.46 -5.30 -23.26
C GLY A 382 4.18 -4.70 -22.06
N GLY A 383 3.40 -4.05 -21.19
CA GLY A 383 3.90 -3.50 -19.95
C GLY A 383 2.78 -2.93 -19.09
N GLU A 384 3.13 -2.50 -17.87
CA GLU A 384 2.18 -2.12 -16.84
C GLU A 384 2.63 -0.84 -16.14
N ALA A 385 1.67 0.04 -15.85
CA ALA A 385 1.89 1.20 -15.00
C ALA A 385 1.51 0.83 -13.57
N CYS A 386 2.50 0.73 -12.68
CA CYS A 386 2.32 0.25 -11.31
C CYS A 386 1.90 1.40 -10.40
N MET A 387 0.93 1.16 -9.51
CA MET A 387 0.53 2.11 -8.47
C MET A 387 0.60 1.40 -7.11
N TRP A 388 1.78 1.43 -6.50
CA TRP A 388 2.00 0.86 -5.17
C TRP A 388 1.28 1.65 -4.07
N GLY A 389 0.90 0.94 -3.00
CA GLY A 389 -0.08 1.39 -2.01
C GLY A 389 0.47 2.13 -0.78
N GLU A 390 1.79 2.28 -0.63
CA GLU A 390 2.43 2.76 0.61
C GLU A 390 1.96 4.16 1.02
N MET A 391 1.70 5.01 0.01
CA MET A 391 1.26 6.39 0.17
C MET A 391 -0.02 6.67 -0.63
N VAL A 392 -0.78 5.62 -0.97
CA VAL A 392 -1.94 5.67 -1.86
C VAL A 392 -3.14 4.96 -1.23
N ASP A 393 -4.30 5.63 -1.24
CA ASP A 393 -5.57 5.09 -0.76
C ASP A 393 -6.76 5.57 -1.61
N ASP A 394 -7.99 5.31 -1.16
CA ASP A 394 -9.22 5.70 -1.83
C ASP A 394 -9.35 7.22 -2.04
N ARG A 395 -8.59 8.04 -1.31
CA ARG A 395 -8.63 9.51 -1.38
C ARG A 395 -7.77 10.09 -2.48
N ASN A 396 -6.74 9.37 -2.91
CA ASN A 396 -5.76 9.93 -3.85
C ASN A 396 -5.44 9.01 -5.03
N VAL A 397 -5.92 7.77 -5.06
CA VAL A 397 -5.60 6.82 -6.14
C VAL A 397 -6.01 7.38 -7.51
N MET A 398 -7.19 7.97 -7.63
CA MET A 398 -7.71 8.44 -8.93
C MET A 398 -6.87 9.59 -9.51
N SER A 399 -6.55 10.59 -8.69
CA SER A 399 -5.76 11.75 -9.09
C SER A 399 -4.30 11.41 -9.29
N ARG A 400 -3.76 10.42 -8.57
CA ARG A 400 -2.42 9.90 -8.83
C ARG A 400 -2.38 9.10 -10.13
N VAL A 401 -3.30 8.18 -10.39
CA VAL A 401 -3.25 7.34 -11.60
C VAL A 401 -3.50 8.19 -12.86
N TRP A 402 -4.54 9.02 -12.85
CA TRP A 402 -5.00 9.72 -14.04
C TRP A 402 -4.64 11.20 -13.99
N PRO A 403 -4.09 11.77 -15.09
CA PRO A 403 -3.94 11.22 -16.44
C PRO A 403 -2.58 10.55 -16.70
N ARG A 404 -1.75 10.34 -15.68
CA ARG A 404 -0.37 9.85 -15.86
C ARG A 404 -0.32 8.48 -16.55
N ALA A 405 -1.21 7.56 -16.16
CA ALA A 405 -1.35 6.25 -16.81
C ALA A 405 -1.79 6.34 -18.28
N SER A 406 -2.48 7.42 -18.70
CA SER A 406 -2.87 7.63 -20.10
C SER A 406 -1.64 7.78 -21.01
N ALA A 407 -0.52 8.31 -20.49
CA ALA A 407 0.73 8.39 -21.24
C ALA A 407 1.30 6.99 -21.55
N VAL A 408 1.28 6.10 -20.56
CA VAL A 408 1.69 4.70 -20.71
C VAL A 408 0.76 3.97 -21.67
N ALA A 409 -0.56 4.17 -21.53
CA ALA A 409 -1.55 3.58 -22.43
C ALA A 409 -1.31 3.97 -23.89
N GLU A 410 -1.00 5.24 -24.17
CA GLU A 410 -0.70 5.66 -25.53
C GLU A 410 0.61 5.06 -26.07
N ARG A 411 1.61 4.83 -25.20
CA ARG A 411 2.84 4.12 -25.61
C ARG A 411 2.61 2.66 -25.93
N LEU A 412 1.86 1.95 -25.09
CA LEU A 412 1.56 0.54 -25.34
C LEU A 412 0.64 0.34 -26.57
N TRP A 413 -0.24 1.30 -26.86
CA TRP A 413 -1.16 1.22 -28.00
C TRP A 413 -0.59 1.75 -29.31
N SER A 414 0.05 2.92 -29.27
CA SER A 414 0.41 3.72 -30.46
C SER A 414 1.91 3.74 -30.73
N ALA A 415 2.72 2.91 -30.06
CA ALA A 415 4.14 2.78 -30.39
C ALA A 415 4.31 2.50 -31.89
N ASN A 416 5.03 3.39 -32.57
CA ASN A 416 5.22 3.33 -34.01
C ASN A 416 6.20 2.20 -34.37
N THR A 417 6.27 1.86 -35.66
CA THR A 417 7.41 1.10 -36.19
C THR A 417 8.72 1.79 -35.79
N ILE A 418 9.59 1.01 -35.17
CA ILE A 418 10.97 1.29 -34.73
C ILE A 418 11.65 2.40 -35.54
N GLY A 419 12.26 3.38 -34.87
CA GLY A 419 13.17 4.37 -35.47
C GLY A 419 12.67 5.82 -35.53
N ARG A 420 11.74 6.25 -34.66
CA ARG A 420 11.27 7.65 -34.63
C ARG A 420 11.43 8.39 -33.30
N ARG A 421 11.95 7.76 -32.24
CA ARG A 421 12.05 8.45 -30.95
C ARG A 421 13.16 7.94 -30.04
N SER A 422 14.03 8.86 -29.63
CA SER A 422 15.02 8.69 -28.57
C SER A 422 14.49 9.28 -27.25
N MET A 423 15.06 8.85 -26.12
CA MET A 423 14.83 9.44 -24.80
C MET A 423 15.13 10.95 -24.78
N TYR A 424 15.98 11.44 -25.69
CA TYR A 424 16.34 12.86 -25.79
C TYR A 424 15.42 13.68 -26.70
N ASP A 425 14.45 13.04 -27.37
CA ASP A 425 13.54 13.76 -28.24
C ASP A 425 12.47 14.47 -27.41
N SER A 426 12.23 15.75 -27.75
CA SER A 426 11.15 16.50 -27.12
C SER A 426 9.80 15.85 -27.40
N ILE A 427 8.89 15.95 -26.43
CA ILE A 427 7.53 15.50 -26.62
C ILE A 427 6.83 16.46 -27.61
N PRO A 428 6.27 15.96 -28.73
CA PRO A 428 5.59 16.81 -29.68
C PRO A 428 4.45 17.61 -29.03
N PRO A 429 4.28 18.91 -29.34
CA PRO A 429 3.25 19.76 -28.73
C PRO A 429 1.83 19.19 -28.83
N GLU A 430 1.50 18.45 -29.90
CA GLU A 430 0.19 17.83 -30.07
C GLU A 430 -0.14 16.80 -28.99
N VAL A 431 0.85 16.18 -28.35
CA VAL A 431 0.64 15.25 -27.25
C VAL A 431 0.17 16.02 -26.01
N TYR A 432 0.80 17.16 -25.70
CA TYR A 432 0.39 18.05 -24.62
C TYR A 432 -1.06 18.54 -24.82
N HIS A 433 -1.40 18.97 -26.03
CA HIS A 433 -2.76 19.41 -26.33
C HIS A 433 -3.80 18.29 -26.17
N ARG A 434 -3.48 17.06 -26.60
CA ARG A 434 -4.40 15.92 -26.50
C ARG A 434 -4.56 15.42 -25.07
N ILE A 435 -3.51 15.40 -24.25
CA ILE A 435 -3.62 14.95 -22.86
C ILE A 435 -4.40 15.94 -22.00
N GLU A 436 -4.29 17.25 -22.26
CA GLU A 436 -5.16 18.28 -21.65
C GLU A 436 -6.64 18.03 -21.95
N GLU A 437 -6.99 17.88 -23.24
CA GLU A 437 -8.36 17.57 -23.66
C GLU A 437 -8.86 16.23 -23.11
N HIS A 438 -8.00 15.21 -23.08
CA HIS A 438 -8.36 13.90 -22.52
C HIS A 438 -8.60 13.96 -21.01
N THR A 439 -7.84 14.76 -20.28
CA THR A 439 -8.03 14.97 -18.85
C THR A 439 -9.39 15.61 -18.57
N CYS A 440 -9.75 16.66 -19.32
CA CYS A 440 -11.08 17.24 -19.21
C CYS A 440 -12.19 16.25 -19.57
N ARG A 441 -11.97 15.38 -20.56
CA ARG A 441 -12.92 14.31 -20.91
C ARG A 441 -13.09 13.29 -19.78
N MET A 442 -12.03 12.94 -19.07
CA MET A 442 -12.08 12.06 -17.89
C MET A 442 -12.87 12.72 -16.75
N ILE A 443 -12.59 13.99 -16.45
CA ILE A 443 -13.29 14.77 -15.42
C ILE A 443 -14.79 14.84 -15.72
N ARG A 444 -15.19 15.13 -16.96
CA ARG A 444 -16.60 15.13 -17.39
C ARG A 444 -17.29 13.76 -17.22
N ARG A 445 -16.53 12.67 -17.14
CA ARG A 445 -17.02 11.30 -16.92
C ARG A 445 -16.96 10.87 -15.45
N GLY A 446 -16.63 11.79 -14.52
CA GLY A 446 -16.56 11.52 -13.09
C GLY A 446 -15.24 10.91 -12.61
N VAL A 447 -14.18 10.96 -13.42
CA VAL A 447 -12.82 10.55 -13.02
C VAL A 447 -12.11 11.75 -12.44
N GLU A 448 -11.67 11.65 -11.17
CA GLU A 448 -10.94 12.71 -10.45
C GLU A 448 -9.48 12.82 -10.91
N ALA A 449 -9.24 13.03 -12.20
CA ALA A 449 -7.92 13.16 -12.78
C ALA A 449 -7.25 14.49 -12.38
N GLN A 450 -5.95 14.47 -12.06
CA GLN A 450 -5.19 15.69 -11.76
C GLN A 450 -4.87 16.50 -13.05
N PRO A 451 -4.57 17.81 -12.95
CA PRO A 451 -4.08 18.58 -14.10
C PRO A 451 -2.78 17.96 -14.68
N PRO A 452 -2.63 17.82 -16.02
CA PRO A 452 -1.47 17.14 -16.59
C PRO A 452 -0.24 18.04 -16.73
N THR A 453 -0.38 19.31 -17.09
CA THR A 453 0.78 20.14 -17.49
C THR A 453 0.93 21.47 -16.73
N GLY A 454 -0.04 21.84 -15.89
CA GLY A 454 0.01 23.07 -15.10
C GLY A 454 -1.35 23.71 -14.87
N PRO A 455 -1.40 25.04 -14.63
CA PRO A 455 -2.64 25.78 -14.43
C PRO A 455 -3.57 25.67 -15.65
N GLY A 456 -4.83 25.33 -15.41
CA GLY A 456 -5.85 25.19 -16.44
C GLY A 456 -7.24 24.99 -15.84
N PHE A 457 -8.26 24.91 -16.69
CA PHE A 457 -9.62 24.59 -16.27
C PHE A 457 -10.34 23.78 -17.35
N CYS A 458 -11.28 22.95 -16.91
CA CYS A 458 -12.16 22.21 -17.80
C CYS A 458 -13.55 22.85 -17.79
N ILE A 459 -14.07 23.14 -18.98
CA ILE A 459 -15.47 23.57 -19.11
C ILE A 459 -16.37 22.35 -18.86
N PRO A 460 -17.44 22.47 -18.05
CA PRO A 460 -18.38 21.39 -17.76
C PRO A 460 -18.90 20.66 -19.00
#